data_AF-A0A962T1K5-F1
#
_entry.id   AF-A0A962T1K5-F1
#
_cell.length_a   1.000
_cell.length_b   1.000
_cell.length_c   1.000
_cell.angle_alpha   90.00
_cell.angle_beta   90.00
_cell.angle_gamma   90.00
#
_symmetry.space_group_name_H-M   'P 1'
#
loop_
_entity.id
_entity.type
_entity.pdbx_description
1 polymer ?
#
loop_
_entity_poly.entity_id
_entity_poly.type
_entity_poly.pdbx_seq_one_letter_code
_entity_poly.pdbx_strand_id
1 'polypeptide(L)'
;TFTPDEELRITLSRNRIHHGDPGFSSAAVIPGVTLKIDFQFEEKREEFQLDYARRFSDRWRMVAGLGYYRDAYRSPYYLNTDATIATHVVQLFGHGEYRPWEHMVFNLGAMLERAPLSDEWLVLPRLSAHWHLDDHQTLRAIYASGSRQPSIYENQGQAVIRGVNVPLTIYRVDATGIERGGLAPERNRALELGY
;
A
#
# COMPACT_ATOMS: atom_id res chain seq x y z
N THR A 1 -25.48 -20.18 12.60
CA THR A 1 -24.49 -20.99 13.33
C THR A 1 -23.39 -21.34 12.36
N PHE A 2 -22.12 -21.07 12.69
CA PHE A 2 -21.00 -21.44 11.83
C PHE A 2 -20.93 -22.95 11.66
N THR A 3 -20.69 -23.44 10.44
CA THR A 3 -20.37 -24.85 10.20
C THR A 3 -18.86 -25.07 10.28
N PRO A 4 -18.38 -26.32 10.42
CA PRO A 4 -16.93 -26.61 10.39
C PRO A 4 -16.24 -26.21 9.08
N ASP A 5 -17.00 -26.00 8.01
CA ASP A 5 -16.51 -25.57 6.70
C ASP A 5 -16.47 -24.03 6.54
N GLU A 6 -16.78 -23.28 7.60
CA GLU A 6 -16.77 -21.82 7.62
C GLU A 6 -15.78 -21.28 8.65
N GLU A 7 -15.01 -20.26 8.27
CA GLU A 7 -14.09 -19.56 9.16
C GLU A 7 -14.35 -18.05 9.04
N LEU A 8 -14.43 -17.38 10.19
CA LEU A 8 -14.43 -15.93 10.27
C LEU A 8 -13.18 -15.48 11.03
N ARG A 9 -12.41 -14.58 10.44
CA ARG A 9 -11.20 -14.02 11.04
C ARG A 9 -11.29 -12.51 11.10
N ILE A 10 -10.87 -11.96 12.24
CA ILE A 10 -10.72 -10.52 12.44
C ILE A 10 -9.27 -10.27 12.81
N THR A 11 -8.63 -9.36 12.09
CA THR A 11 -7.27 -8.91 12.35
C THR A 11 -7.28 -7.42 12.66
N LEU A 12 -6.60 -7.04 13.74
CA LEU A 12 -6.34 -5.66 14.11
C LEU A 12 -4.84 -5.50 14.27
N SER A 13 -4.27 -4.45 13.68
CA SER A 13 -2.84 -4.19 13.80
C SER A 13 -2.56 -2.69 13.93
N ARG A 14 -1.45 -2.39 14.59
CA ARG A 14 -0.96 -1.02 14.74
C ARG A 14 0.56 -1.02 14.69
N ASN A 15 1.11 -0.28 13.74
CA ASN A 15 2.54 -0.07 13.58
C ASN A 15 2.88 1.41 13.78
N ARG A 16 4.05 1.69 14.37
CA ARG A 16 4.59 3.03 14.56
C ARG A 16 6.08 3.01 14.29
N ILE A 17 6.52 3.89 13.39
CA ILE A 17 7.91 4.13 13.08
C ILE A 17 8.22 5.56 13.53
N HIS A 18 9.26 5.71 14.33
CA HIS A 18 9.80 7.00 14.70
C HIS A 18 11.26 7.04 14.25
N HIS A 19 11.59 8.04 13.43
CA HIS A 19 12.95 8.30 13.02
C HIS A 19 13.39 9.61 13.67
N GLY A 20 14.37 9.51 14.56
CA GLY A 20 14.82 10.59 15.45
C GLY A 20 16.16 11.20 15.04
N ASP A 21 16.55 11.17 13.77
CA ASP A 21 17.83 11.73 13.32
C ASP A 21 17.79 13.27 13.35
N PRO A 22 18.58 13.92 14.23
CA PRO A 22 18.63 15.39 14.31
C PRO A 22 19.23 16.05 13.05
N GLY A 23 19.72 15.25 12.10
CA GLY A 23 20.22 15.67 10.80
C GLY A 23 21.51 16.48 10.90
N PHE A 24 21.69 17.43 9.99
CA PHE A 24 22.94 18.19 9.86
C PHE A 24 22.75 19.66 10.19
N SER A 25 23.72 20.24 10.89
CA SER A 25 23.87 21.68 11.01
C SER A 25 25.16 22.14 10.33
N SER A 26 25.10 23.21 9.54
CA SER A 26 26.29 23.80 8.93
C SER A 26 26.82 24.94 9.80
N ALA A 27 28.13 25.02 10.00
CA ALA A 27 28.74 26.16 10.70
C ALA A 27 28.56 27.50 9.97
N ALA A 28 28.42 27.47 8.63
CA ALA A 28 27.94 28.54 7.76
C ALA A 28 28.13 28.11 6.31
N VAL A 29 27.08 27.79 5.56
CA VAL A 29 27.21 27.62 4.08
C VAL A 29 27.42 28.99 3.41
N ILE A 30 26.87 30.04 4.04
CA ILE A 30 27.09 31.46 3.75
C ILE A 30 27.47 32.11 5.09
N PRO A 31 28.46 33.02 5.16
CA PRO A 31 28.86 33.67 6.41
C PRO A 31 27.66 34.27 7.15
N GLY A 32 27.50 33.89 8.42
CA GLY A 32 26.40 34.35 9.25
C GLY A 32 25.05 33.66 9.00
N VAL A 33 24.98 32.60 8.20
CA VAL A 33 23.74 31.82 7.96
C VAL A 33 23.93 30.37 8.39
N THR A 34 23.20 29.96 9.42
CA THR A 34 23.16 28.56 9.88
C THR A 34 22.04 27.82 9.15
N LEU A 35 22.34 26.66 8.57
CA LEU A 35 21.34 25.74 8.04
C LEU A 35 21.09 24.64 9.06
N LYS A 36 19.82 24.29 9.24
CA LYS A 36 19.41 23.06 9.92
C LYS A 36 18.62 22.21 8.93
N ILE A 37 19.11 21.01 8.69
CA ILE A 37 18.41 19.96 7.96
C ILE A 37 18.05 18.92 9.01
N ASP A 38 16.76 18.63 9.14
CA ASP A 38 16.22 17.72 10.14
C ASP A 38 15.56 16.56 9.38
N PHE A 39 15.86 15.31 9.69
CA PHE A 39 15.25 14.17 8.99
C PHE A 39 14.18 13.48 9.83
N GLN A 40 13.73 14.11 10.91
CA GLN A 40 12.74 13.53 11.78
C GLN A 40 11.42 13.31 11.06
N PHE A 41 10.92 12.09 11.21
CA PHE A 41 9.57 11.74 10.81
C PHE A 41 8.95 10.73 11.76
N GLU A 42 7.63 10.76 11.81
CA GLU A 42 6.83 9.75 12.46
C GLU A 42 5.83 9.19 11.45
N GLU A 43 5.78 7.88 11.35
CA GLU A 43 4.79 7.15 10.56
C GLU A 43 3.99 6.23 11.49
N LYS A 44 2.68 6.16 11.26
CA LYS A 44 1.78 5.30 12.01
C LYS A 44 0.79 4.65 11.06
N ARG A 45 0.70 3.32 11.11
CA ARG A 45 -0.34 2.54 10.42
C ARG A 45 -1.27 1.89 11.41
N GLU A 46 -2.57 2.01 11.18
CA GLU A 46 -3.63 1.32 11.92
C GLU A 46 -4.46 0.53 10.92
N GLU A 47 -4.65 -0.77 11.16
CA GLU A 47 -5.29 -1.65 10.19
C GLU A 47 -6.34 -2.54 10.86
N PHE A 48 -7.42 -2.77 10.13
CA PHE A 48 -8.49 -3.69 10.42
C PHE A 48 -8.77 -4.54 9.20
N GLN A 49 -8.92 -5.84 9.39
CA GLN A 49 -9.30 -6.77 8.33
C GLN A 49 -10.32 -7.79 8.85
N LEU A 50 -11.34 -8.06 8.03
CA LEU A 50 -12.36 -9.07 8.24
C LEU A 50 -12.32 -10.05 7.08
N ASP A 51 -12.10 -11.33 7.37
CA ASP A 51 -12.08 -12.40 6.38
C ASP A 51 -13.16 -13.43 6.69
N TYR A 52 -13.91 -13.83 5.67
CA TYR A 52 -14.84 -14.95 5.70
C TYR A 52 -14.39 -15.99 4.67
N ALA A 53 -14.05 -17.18 5.14
CA ALA A 53 -13.70 -18.31 4.30
C ALA A 53 -14.80 -19.38 4.39
N ARG A 54 -15.06 -20.04 3.26
CA ARG A 54 -16.00 -21.15 3.19
C ARG A 54 -15.54 -22.23 2.23
N ARG A 55 -15.62 -23.48 2.67
CA ARG A 55 -15.51 -24.67 1.83
C ARG A 55 -16.91 -25.14 1.48
N PHE A 56 -17.24 -25.16 0.20
CA PHE A 56 -18.55 -25.65 -0.27
C PHE A 56 -18.52 -27.15 -0.54
N SER A 57 -17.36 -27.67 -0.94
CA SER A 57 -17.08 -29.10 -1.15
C SER A 57 -15.57 -29.30 -1.18
N ASP A 58 -15.11 -30.54 -1.36
CA ASP A 58 -13.68 -30.82 -1.61
C ASP A 58 -13.15 -30.16 -2.89
N ARG A 59 -14.05 -29.74 -3.80
CA ARG A 59 -13.71 -29.15 -5.10
C ARG A 59 -13.86 -27.64 -5.17
N TRP A 60 -14.51 -27.00 -4.19
CA TRP A 60 -14.77 -25.56 -4.24
C TRP A 60 -14.65 -24.91 -2.87
N ARG A 61 -13.81 -23.89 -2.78
CA ARG A 61 -13.66 -23.03 -1.61
C ARG A 61 -13.56 -21.57 -2.02
N MET A 62 -13.90 -20.68 -1.11
CA MET A 62 -13.75 -19.24 -1.29
C MET A 62 -13.24 -18.56 -0.02
N VAL A 63 -12.72 -17.36 -0.20
CA VAL A 63 -12.53 -16.35 0.83
C VAL A 63 -13.01 -15.01 0.29
N ALA A 64 -13.69 -14.23 1.13
CA ALA A 64 -14.04 -12.85 0.83
C ALA A 64 -13.82 -12.01 2.09
N GLY A 65 -13.53 -10.73 1.92
CA GLY A 65 -13.19 -9.90 3.06
C GLY A 65 -13.21 -8.41 2.78
N LEU A 66 -13.12 -7.67 3.88
CA LEU A 66 -13.04 -6.22 3.90
C LEU A 66 -11.80 -5.81 4.69
N GLY A 67 -11.00 -4.92 4.11
CA GLY A 67 -9.84 -4.31 4.73
C GLY A 67 -10.03 -2.81 4.90
N TYR A 68 -9.47 -2.27 5.98
CA TYR A 68 -9.31 -0.84 6.18
C TYR A 68 -7.94 -0.58 6.80
N TYR A 69 -7.20 0.36 6.24
CA TYR A 69 -6.01 0.88 6.91
C TYR A 69 -5.94 2.40 6.84
N ARG A 70 -5.34 2.97 7.87
CA ARG A 70 -5.03 4.39 7.98
C ARG A 70 -3.54 4.57 8.13
N ASP A 71 -2.95 5.32 7.22
CA ASP A 71 -1.57 5.77 7.31
C ASP A 71 -1.52 7.21 7.74
N ALA A 72 -0.70 7.51 8.72
CA ALA A 72 -0.44 8.85 9.19
C ALA A 72 1.05 9.13 9.14
N TYR A 73 1.43 10.26 8.55
CA TYR A 73 2.80 10.70 8.40
C TYR A 73 2.94 12.13 8.92
N ARG A 74 3.98 12.36 9.71
CA ARG A 74 4.34 13.67 10.25
C ARG A 74 5.82 13.89 10.06
N SER A 75 6.18 14.98 9.37
CA SER A 75 7.56 15.43 9.29
C SER A 75 7.59 16.93 8.99
N PRO A 76 8.10 17.77 9.91
CA PRO A 76 8.27 19.19 9.67
C PRO A 76 9.17 19.48 8.47
N TYR A 77 10.17 18.63 8.23
CA TYR A 77 11.10 18.78 7.12
C TYR A 77 10.55 18.30 5.79
N TYR A 78 9.99 17.09 5.74
CA TYR A 78 9.52 16.50 4.49
C TYR A 78 8.17 17.05 4.03
N LEU A 79 7.34 17.59 4.93
CA LEU A 79 6.02 18.14 4.60
C LEU A 79 5.92 19.66 4.80
N ASN A 80 6.98 20.30 5.30
CA ASN A 80 6.97 21.73 5.63
C ASN A 80 5.80 22.14 6.56
N THR A 81 5.39 21.25 7.45
CA THR A 81 4.31 21.48 8.42
C THR A 81 4.48 20.60 9.64
N ASP A 82 4.08 21.10 10.81
CA ASP A 82 4.01 20.31 12.04
C ASP A 82 2.77 19.41 12.10
N ALA A 83 1.85 19.56 11.14
CA ALA A 83 0.62 18.77 11.07
C ALA A 83 0.92 17.30 10.70
N THR A 84 0.13 16.39 11.29
CA THR A 84 0.06 15.01 10.83
C THR A 84 -0.88 14.91 9.65
N ILE A 85 -0.40 14.39 8.53
CA ILE A 85 -1.20 14.12 7.33
C ILE A 85 -1.59 12.64 7.36
N ALA A 86 -2.82 12.31 6.99
CA ALA A 86 -3.28 10.93 6.98
C ALA A 86 -4.05 10.55 5.72
N THR A 87 -3.90 9.30 5.30
CA THR A 87 -4.64 8.67 4.21
C THR A 87 -5.41 7.47 4.74
N HIS A 88 -6.54 7.19 4.10
CA HIS A 88 -7.48 6.15 4.53
C HIS A 88 -7.83 5.28 3.34
N VAL A 89 -7.62 3.97 3.46
CA VAL A 89 -7.86 3.03 2.38
C VAL A 89 -8.86 1.99 2.83
N VAL A 90 -9.83 1.71 1.96
CA VAL A 90 -10.82 0.65 2.12
C VAL A 90 -10.66 -0.31 0.96
N GLN A 91 -10.64 -1.59 1.29
CA GLN A 91 -10.52 -2.69 0.35
C GLN A 91 -11.71 -3.63 0.52
N LEU A 92 -12.26 -4.10 -0.60
CA LEU A 92 -13.15 -5.25 -0.66
C LEU A 92 -12.48 -6.29 -1.56
N PHE A 93 -12.42 -7.53 -1.14
CA PHE A 93 -11.81 -8.57 -1.96
C PHE A 93 -12.57 -9.89 -1.88
N GLY A 94 -12.36 -10.70 -2.91
CA GLY A 94 -12.89 -12.05 -2.99
C GLY A 94 -11.98 -12.93 -3.82
N HIS A 95 -11.91 -14.20 -3.46
CA HIS A 95 -11.13 -15.22 -4.14
C HIS A 95 -11.82 -16.58 -4.03
N GLY A 96 -11.90 -17.29 -5.13
CA GLY A 96 -12.42 -18.65 -5.21
C GLY A 96 -11.39 -19.59 -5.82
N GLU A 97 -11.29 -20.79 -5.27
CA GLU A 97 -10.54 -21.90 -5.87
C GLU A 97 -11.52 -23.01 -6.26
N TYR A 98 -11.41 -23.48 -7.49
CA TYR A 98 -12.26 -24.50 -8.05
C TYR A 98 -11.46 -25.62 -8.71
N ARG A 99 -11.77 -26.87 -8.37
CA ARG A 99 -11.18 -28.10 -8.91
C ARG A 99 -12.24 -28.90 -9.68
N PRO A 100 -12.50 -28.58 -10.96
CA PRO A 100 -13.48 -29.32 -11.75
C PRO A 100 -13.08 -30.79 -11.96
N TRP A 101 -11.76 -31.04 -12.09
CA TRP A 101 -11.15 -32.37 -12.22
C TRP A 101 -9.97 -32.50 -11.24
N GLU A 102 -9.55 -33.72 -10.96
CA GLU A 102 -8.44 -33.99 -10.03
C GLU A 102 -7.11 -33.38 -10.50
N HIS A 103 -6.91 -33.30 -11.81
CA HIS A 103 -5.70 -32.77 -12.44
C HIS A 103 -5.76 -31.27 -12.77
N MET A 104 -6.82 -30.55 -12.38
CA MET A 104 -6.96 -29.13 -12.73
C MET A 104 -7.49 -28.27 -11.59
N VAL A 105 -6.80 -27.15 -11.35
CA VAL A 105 -7.15 -26.15 -10.34
C VAL A 105 -7.25 -24.78 -10.97
N PHE A 106 -8.38 -24.12 -10.77
CA PHE A 106 -8.59 -22.72 -11.13
C PHE A 106 -8.66 -21.85 -9.89
N ASN A 107 -8.04 -20.68 -9.96
CA ASN A 107 -8.22 -19.62 -8.99
C ASN A 107 -8.72 -18.36 -9.69
N LEU A 108 -9.73 -17.73 -9.11
CA LEU A 108 -10.31 -16.48 -9.57
C LEU A 108 -10.51 -15.57 -8.36
N GLY A 109 -9.90 -14.40 -8.38
CA GLY A 109 -10.07 -13.39 -7.36
C GLY A 109 -9.99 -11.98 -7.91
N ALA A 110 -10.46 -11.04 -7.11
CA ALA A 110 -10.33 -9.62 -7.38
C ALA A 110 -10.32 -8.83 -6.06
N MET A 111 -9.63 -7.70 -6.08
CA MET A 111 -9.70 -6.68 -5.05
C MET A 111 -10.24 -5.38 -5.65
N LEU A 112 -11.14 -4.72 -4.95
CA LEU A 112 -11.61 -3.38 -5.21
C LEU A 112 -11.05 -2.46 -4.11
N GLU A 113 -10.30 -1.44 -4.51
CA GLU A 113 -9.71 -0.46 -3.59
C GLU A 113 -10.01 0.96 -4.07
N ARG A 114 -10.21 1.91 -3.15
CA ARG A 114 -10.22 3.34 -3.49
C ARG A 114 -8.88 3.97 -3.13
N ALA A 115 -8.21 4.52 -4.13
CA ALA A 115 -6.96 5.23 -3.96
C ALA A 115 -7.19 6.52 -3.14
N PRO A 116 -6.51 6.70 -1.99
CA PRO A 116 -6.83 7.77 -1.05
C PRO A 116 -6.42 9.16 -1.52
N LEU A 117 -5.49 9.25 -2.48
CA LEU A 117 -4.89 10.50 -2.92
C LEU A 117 -5.48 11.02 -4.24
N SER A 118 -5.91 10.13 -5.13
CA SER A 118 -6.54 10.48 -6.41
C SER A 118 -8.04 10.22 -6.45
N ASP A 119 -8.62 9.63 -5.40
CA ASP A 119 -10.01 9.19 -5.34
C ASP A 119 -10.43 8.19 -6.43
N GLU A 120 -9.46 7.54 -7.07
CA GLU A 120 -9.71 6.57 -8.12
C GLU A 120 -10.08 5.19 -7.56
N TRP A 121 -11.09 4.55 -8.15
CA TRP A 121 -11.41 3.15 -7.87
C TRP A 121 -10.54 2.21 -8.71
N LEU A 122 -9.89 1.25 -8.04
CA LEU A 122 -9.02 0.24 -8.63
C LEU A 122 -9.67 -1.13 -8.53
N VAL A 123 -9.79 -1.82 -9.67
CA VAL A 123 -10.17 -3.24 -9.72
C VAL A 123 -8.93 -4.05 -10.08
N LEU A 124 -8.51 -4.94 -9.19
CA LEU A 124 -7.29 -5.72 -9.27
C LEU A 124 -7.61 -7.22 -9.38
N PRO A 125 -7.92 -7.74 -10.57
CA PRO A 125 -8.16 -9.18 -10.78
C PRO A 125 -6.88 -10.02 -10.64
N ARG A 126 -7.08 -11.28 -10.25
CA ARG A 126 -6.09 -12.36 -10.26
C ARG A 126 -6.74 -13.66 -10.71
N LEU A 127 -6.16 -14.27 -11.74
CA LEU A 127 -6.62 -15.50 -12.37
C LEU A 127 -5.45 -16.49 -12.42
N SER A 128 -5.69 -17.75 -12.13
CA SER A 128 -4.70 -18.79 -12.44
C SER A 128 -5.37 -20.10 -12.85
N ALA A 129 -4.71 -20.83 -13.74
CA ALA A 129 -5.05 -22.21 -14.09
C ALA A 129 -3.81 -23.07 -13.91
N HIS A 130 -3.93 -24.14 -13.13
CA HIS A 130 -2.87 -25.11 -12.89
C HIS A 130 -3.34 -26.46 -13.41
N TRP A 131 -2.55 -27.10 -14.28
CA TRP A 131 -2.83 -28.43 -14.81
C TRP A 131 -1.69 -29.37 -14.42
N HIS A 132 -2.02 -30.35 -13.59
CA HIS A 132 -1.14 -31.44 -13.20
C HIS A 132 -1.10 -32.49 -14.33
N LEU A 133 0.05 -32.64 -14.98
CA LEU A 133 0.24 -33.68 -16.01
C LEU A 133 0.44 -35.05 -15.36
N ASP A 134 1.16 -35.06 -14.23
CA ASP A 134 1.32 -36.17 -13.29
C ASP A 134 1.56 -35.60 -11.87
N ASP A 135 1.94 -36.46 -10.91
CA ASP A 135 2.18 -36.09 -9.51
C ASP A 135 3.42 -35.19 -9.30
N HIS A 136 4.21 -34.93 -10.34
CA HIS A 136 5.49 -34.21 -10.30
C HIS A 136 5.59 -33.05 -11.30
N GLN A 137 4.68 -32.95 -12.26
CA GLN A 137 4.72 -31.99 -13.36
C GLN A 137 3.46 -31.12 -13.41
N THR A 138 3.59 -29.79 -13.44
CA THR A 138 2.43 -28.89 -13.42
C THR A 138 2.60 -27.69 -14.35
N LEU A 139 1.78 -27.62 -15.38
CA LEU A 139 1.65 -26.42 -16.19
C LEU A 139 0.85 -25.34 -15.45
N ARG A 140 1.33 -24.10 -15.48
CA ARG A 140 0.72 -22.95 -14.81
C ARG A 140 0.56 -21.80 -15.78
N ALA A 141 -0.63 -21.20 -15.76
CA ALA A 141 -0.89 -19.91 -16.39
C ALA A 141 -1.50 -18.97 -15.36
N ILE A 142 -0.91 -17.80 -15.18
CA ILE A 142 -1.31 -16.83 -14.16
C ILE A 142 -1.42 -15.45 -14.79
N TYR A 143 -2.56 -14.79 -14.58
CA TYR A 143 -2.74 -13.37 -14.86
C TYR A 143 -3.04 -12.65 -13.56
N ALA A 144 -2.33 -11.56 -13.28
CA ALA A 144 -2.60 -10.76 -12.10
C ALA A 144 -2.37 -9.28 -12.40
N SER A 145 -3.14 -8.45 -11.71
CA SER A 145 -2.85 -7.02 -11.62
C SER A 145 -2.59 -6.62 -10.18
N GLY A 146 -1.75 -5.61 -10.00
CA GLY A 146 -1.46 -5.01 -8.71
C GLY A 146 -1.32 -3.50 -8.84
N SER A 147 -1.33 -2.82 -7.70
CA SER A 147 -1.09 -1.38 -7.64
C SER A 147 -0.21 -0.99 -6.45
N ARG A 148 0.48 0.13 -6.58
CA ARG A 148 1.16 0.81 -5.48
C ARG A 148 0.55 2.19 -5.31
N GLN A 149 0.06 2.46 -4.11
CA GLN A 149 -0.39 3.79 -3.75
C GLN A 149 0.82 4.73 -3.60
N PRO A 150 0.77 5.96 -4.14
CA PRO A 150 1.80 6.95 -3.88
C PRO A 150 1.87 7.23 -2.37
N SER A 151 3.07 7.46 -1.86
CA SER A 151 3.24 7.87 -0.48
C SER A 151 2.74 9.30 -0.25
N ILE A 152 2.44 9.64 1.01
CA ILE A 152 2.11 11.01 1.41
C ILE A 152 3.21 11.99 0.99
N TYR A 153 4.48 11.59 1.07
CA TYR A 153 5.60 12.42 0.64
C TYR A 153 5.67 12.59 -0.89
N GLU A 154 5.51 11.53 -1.68
CA GLU A 154 5.45 11.64 -3.15
C GLU A 154 4.31 12.55 -3.60
N ASN A 155 3.23 12.66 -2.81
CA ASN A 155 2.07 13.48 -3.16
C ASN A 155 2.10 14.90 -2.59
N GLN A 156 2.52 15.08 -1.34
CA GLN A 156 2.40 16.34 -0.59
C GLN A 156 3.75 16.83 -0.04
N GLY A 157 4.85 16.20 -0.41
CA GLY A 157 6.18 16.55 0.05
C GLY A 157 6.53 18.00 -0.27
N GLN A 158 7.09 18.69 0.72
CA GLN A 158 7.61 20.04 0.59
C GLN A 158 8.93 20.09 1.34
N ALA A 159 10.02 19.76 0.67
CA ALA A 159 11.35 19.82 1.27
C ALA A 159 11.86 21.26 1.20
N VAL A 160 12.08 21.91 2.35
CA VAL A 160 12.53 23.30 2.42
C VAL A 160 13.77 23.42 3.29
N ILE A 161 14.82 24.07 2.78
CA ILE A 161 16.01 24.44 3.53
C ILE A 161 15.96 25.94 3.83
N ARG A 162 15.89 26.28 5.12
CA ARG A 162 15.83 27.66 5.62
C ARG A 162 17.07 28.01 6.42
N GLY A 163 17.46 29.28 6.37
CA GLY A 163 18.35 29.86 7.36
C GLY A 163 17.66 29.86 8.72
N VAL A 164 18.36 29.38 9.75
CA VAL A 164 17.83 29.30 11.11
C VAL A 164 17.80 30.67 11.78
N ASN A 165 18.75 31.52 11.44
CA ASN A 165 19.01 32.82 12.05
C ASN A 165 18.74 34.01 11.12
N VAL A 166 18.22 33.75 9.91
CA VAL A 166 17.85 34.76 8.91
C VAL A 166 16.57 34.33 8.19
N PRO A 167 15.68 35.24 7.78
CA PRO A 167 14.46 34.91 7.03
C PRO A 167 14.76 34.61 5.56
N LEU A 168 15.67 33.66 5.30
CA LEU A 168 16.13 33.28 3.96
C LEU A 168 15.76 31.82 3.68
N THR A 169 15.07 31.57 2.56
CA THR A 169 14.89 30.22 2.00
C THR A 169 15.98 30.00 0.95
N ILE A 170 16.77 28.94 1.11
CA ILE A 170 17.88 28.62 0.20
C ILE A 170 17.45 27.61 -0.85
N TYR A 171 16.56 26.70 -0.49
CA TYR A 171 16.08 25.65 -1.39
C TYR A 171 14.65 25.26 -1.02
N ARG A 172 13.82 25.02 -2.04
CA ARG A 172 12.47 24.49 -1.91
C ARG A 172 12.19 23.54 -3.07
N VAL A 173 11.72 22.34 -2.75
CA VAL A 173 11.17 21.38 -3.72
C VAL A 173 9.81 20.94 -3.23
N ASP A 174 8.83 21.07 -4.11
CA ASP A 174 7.48 20.61 -3.92
C ASP A 174 7.26 19.32 -4.71
N ALA A 175 6.54 18.38 -4.11
CA ALA A 175 6.16 17.15 -4.75
C ALA A 175 5.09 17.40 -5.82
N THR A 176 5.19 16.69 -6.95
CA THR A 176 4.31 16.91 -8.11
C THR A 176 2.83 16.64 -7.83
N GLY A 177 2.50 15.86 -6.79
CA GLY A 177 1.12 15.63 -6.38
C GLY A 177 0.38 16.90 -5.92
N ILE A 178 1.10 17.91 -5.43
CA ILE A 178 0.53 19.19 -4.98
C ILE A 178 -0.11 19.92 -6.16
N GLU A 179 0.59 20.00 -7.29
CA GLU A 179 0.09 20.69 -8.49
C GLU A 179 -0.99 19.87 -9.20
N ARG A 180 -0.91 18.54 -9.12
CA ARG A 180 -1.85 17.62 -9.79
C ARG A 180 -3.14 17.37 -9.01
N GLY A 181 -3.24 17.87 -7.78
CA GLY A 181 -4.39 17.63 -6.89
C GLY A 181 -4.51 16.16 -6.45
N GLY A 182 -3.42 15.39 -6.50
CA GLY A 182 -3.41 13.96 -6.25
C GLY A 182 -2.65 13.15 -7.30
N LEU A 183 -1.76 12.26 -6.87
CA LEU A 183 -1.08 11.31 -7.75
C LEU A 183 -1.93 10.06 -7.95
N ALA A 184 -2.02 9.63 -9.21
CA ALA A 184 -2.65 8.37 -9.56
C ALA A 184 -1.79 7.17 -9.10
N PRO A 185 -2.40 6.04 -8.73
CA PRO A 185 -1.69 4.82 -8.36
C PRO A 185 -0.88 4.24 -9.51
N GLU A 186 0.29 3.71 -9.20
CA GLU A 186 1.04 2.88 -10.14
C GLU A 186 0.30 1.56 -10.34
N ARG A 187 0.21 1.07 -11.59
CA ARG A 187 -0.49 -0.17 -11.95
C ARG A 187 0.46 -1.12 -12.64
N ASN A 188 0.44 -2.38 -12.23
CA ASN A 188 1.15 -3.48 -12.88
C ASN A 188 0.13 -4.53 -13.36
N ARG A 189 0.38 -5.11 -14.53
CA ARG A 189 -0.30 -6.29 -15.05
C ARG A 189 0.75 -7.29 -15.49
N ALA A 190 0.64 -8.51 -14.99
CA ALA A 190 1.55 -9.60 -15.30
C ALA A 190 0.78 -10.79 -15.88
N LEU A 191 1.39 -11.42 -16.89
CA LEU A 191 0.98 -12.71 -17.43
C LEU A 191 2.19 -13.63 -17.36
N GLU A 192 2.04 -14.74 -16.66
CA GLU A 192 3.10 -15.72 -16.43
C GLU A 192 2.66 -17.10 -16.91
N LEU A 193 3.58 -17.80 -17.56
CA LEU A 193 3.45 -19.19 -17.96
C LEU A 193 4.62 -19.98 -17.36
N GLY A 194 4.33 -21.16 -16.81
CA GLY A 194 5.34 -22.01 -16.19
C GLY A 194 5.02 -23.49 -16.31
N TYR A 195 6.03 -24.31 -16.05
CA TYR A 195 6.01 -25.77 -15.97
C TYR A 195 6.79 -26.20 -14.72
#